data_AF-A0A7S1D6Q2-F1
#
_entry.id   AF-A0A7S1D6Q2-F1
#
_cell.length_a   1.000
_cell.length_b   1.000
_cell.length_c   1.000
_cell.angle_alpha   90.00
_cell.angle_beta   90.00
_cell.angle_gamma   90.00
#
_symmetry.space_group_name_H-M   'P 1'
#
loop_
_entity.id
_entity.type
_entity.pdbx_description
1 polymer ?
#
loop_
_entity_poly.entity_id
_entity_poly.type
_entity_poly.pdbx_seq_one_letter_code
_entity_poly.pdbx_strand_id
1 'polypeptide(L)'
;SYRNATNRYEAVYLLAHYDTNVQAKYIQLLSSSSSKLPIVLAELSEDHMVFSQSQAIPAHAVRVGDFLDGFAPQRVSTIRTVQRQGAFAPFTTSGTIVVNDGVVVSCYVNMQEPPQHKNTKRQDTNLWLGGFDSGLSMQTAAHLALAPLRQWCTHVQDCSTDAENEEQVGISAWIEVPFRTSQWFFQEAHPVLQLLAAIPLLAFLCVAAILEAVLGLPTLLAGTVLILFIVFNISPHMFGVRKQIP
;
A
#
# COMPACT_ATOMS: atom_id res chain seq x y z
N SER A 1 -1.03 12.83 10.44
CA SER A 1 -0.39 12.89 9.10
C SER A 1 1.03 12.34 9.21
N TYR A 2 1.60 11.85 8.10
CA TYR A 2 2.99 11.36 8.02
C TYR A 2 3.71 12.01 6.83
N ARG A 3 5.05 12.03 6.85
CA ARG A 3 5.82 12.43 5.67
C ARG A 3 5.89 11.26 4.68
N ASN A 4 5.83 11.57 3.39
CA ASN A 4 5.99 10.61 2.29
C ASN A 4 7.44 10.60 1.75
N ALA A 5 7.71 9.78 0.74
CA ALA A 5 9.01 9.69 0.07
C ALA A 5 9.53 11.01 -0.54
N THR A 6 8.65 11.97 -0.84
CA THR A 6 9.00 13.31 -1.35
C THR A 6 9.20 14.36 -0.25
N ASN A 7 9.25 13.93 1.02
CA ASN A 7 9.34 14.80 2.19
C ASN A 7 8.16 15.77 2.35
N ARG A 8 6.98 15.38 1.87
CA ARG A 8 5.73 16.13 2.05
C ARG A 8 4.83 15.42 3.03
N TYR A 9 4.10 16.18 3.84
CA TYR A 9 3.08 15.58 4.70
C TYR A 9 1.88 15.13 3.88
N GLU A 10 1.37 13.95 4.20
CA GLU A 10 0.18 13.36 3.64
C GLU A 10 -0.79 12.95 4.75
N ALA A 11 -2.08 12.99 4.42
CA ALA A 11 -3.12 12.50 5.30
C ALA A 11 -3.05 10.96 5.42
N VAL A 12 -3.38 10.47 6.61
CA VAL A 12 -3.68 9.05 6.82
C VAL A 12 -5.16 8.90 6.54
N TYR A 13 -5.52 8.10 5.55
CA TYR A 13 -6.94 7.88 5.23
C TYR A 13 -7.51 6.66 5.95
N LEU A 14 -6.67 5.78 6.50
CA LEU A 14 -7.09 4.57 7.20
C LEU A 14 -5.95 4.06 8.10
N LEU A 15 -6.29 3.49 9.26
CA LEU A 15 -5.38 2.62 10.01
C LEU A 15 -5.76 1.17 9.71
N ALA A 16 -4.90 0.47 8.98
CA ALA A 16 -5.14 -0.93 8.64
C ALA A 16 -5.01 -1.85 9.85
N HIS A 17 -4.18 -1.48 10.81
CA HIS A 17 -4.00 -2.15 12.10
C HIS A 17 -3.72 -1.07 13.16
N TYR A 18 -4.47 -1.10 14.25
CA TYR A 18 -4.21 -0.33 15.45
C TYR A 18 -4.46 -1.21 16.68
N ASP A 19 -3.40 -1.62 17.36
CA ASP A 19 -3.50 -2.31 18.64
C ASP A 19 -2.34 -1.88 19.51
N THR A 20 -2.61 -1.21 20.63
CA THR A 20 -1.58 -0.70 21.56
C THR A 20 -1.08 -1.76 22.54
N ASN A 21 -1.75 -2.91 22.63
CA ASN A 21 -1.53 -3.91 23.68
C ASN A 21 -0.95 -5.23 23.14
N VAL A 22 -1.06 -5.49 21.84
CA VAL A 22 -0.48 -6.68 21.21
C VAL A 22 1.03 -6.74 21.41
N GLN A 23 1.54 -7.92 21.79
CA GLN A 23 2.97 -8.20 21.80
C GLN A 23 3.35 -8.81 20.46
N ALA A 24 4.21 -8.11 19.70
CA ALA A 24 4.60 -8.51 18.37
C ALA A 24 6.12 -8.51 18.18
N LYS A 25 6.55 -9.35 17.24
CA LYS A 25 7.94 -9.53 16.84
C LYS A 25 8.26 -8.60 15.68
N TYR A 26 9.34 -7.85 15.82
CA TYR A 26 9.79 -6.88 14.84
C TYR A 26 11.24 -7.16 14.40
N ILE A 27 11.51 -6.91 13.13
CA ILE A 27 12.86 -6.77 12.59
C ILE A 27 13.27 -5.31 12.78
N GLN A 28 14.38 -5.12 13.48
CA GLN A 28 15.02 -3.83 13.66
C GLN A 28 16.24 -3.74 12.74
N LEU A 29 16.20 -2.76 11.84
CA LEU A 29 17.29 -2.41 10.93
C LEU A 29 18.08 -1.26 11.56
N LEU A 30 19.40 -1.41 11.69
CA LEU A 30 20.25 -0.42 12.34
C LEU A 30 21.37 0.06 11.41
N SER A 31 21.75 1.32 11.56
CA SER A 31 22.91 1.94 10.93
C SER A 31 24.03 2.15 11.95
N SER A 32 25.27 2.11 11.47
CA SER A 32 26.43 2.46 12.29
C SER A 32 26.51 3.97 12.44
N SER A 33 26.48 4.45 13.68
CA SER A 33 26.78 5.85 13.99
C SER A 33 28.28 6.04 14.20
N SER A 34 28.75 7.28 14.01
CA SER A 34 30.05 7.72 14.54
C SER A 34 30.07 7.76 16.07
N SER A 35 28.89 7.86 16.70
CA SER A 35 28.70 7.61 18.12
C SER A 35 28.68 6.10 18.42
N LYS A 36 29.11 5.67 19.61
CA LYS A 36 29.18 4.24 19.99
C LYS A 36 27.83 3.50 19.98
N LEU A 37 26.71 4.19 19.78
CA LEU A 37 25.37 3.62 19.79
C LEU A 37 24.81 3.51 18.35
N PRO A 38 24.28 2.35 17.94
CA PRO A 38 23.69 2.19 16.64
C PRO A 38 22.37 2.98 16.53
N ILE A 39 22.10 3.54 15.35
CA ILE A 39 20.87 4.29 15.06
C ILE A 39 19.84 3.31 14.51
N VAL A 40 18.62 3.35 15.04
CA VAL A 40 17.51 2.54 14.53
C VAL A 40 16.95 3.21 13.27
N LEU A 41 17.11 2.56 12.14
CA LEU A 41 16.61 3.02 10.84
C LEU A 41 15.12 2.77 10.73
N ALA A 42 14.71 1.52 10.95
CA ALA A 42 13.32 1.07 10.90
C ALA A 42 13.11 -0.13 11.83
N GLU A 43 11.88 -0.26 12.35
CA GLU A 43 11.44 -1.40 13.16
C GLU A 43 10.08 -1.83 12.62
N LEU A 44 10.02 -3.00 11.98
CA LEU A 44 8.90 -3.43 11.15
C LEU A 44 8.61 -4.92 11.29
N SER A 45 7.39 -5.37 10.98
CA SER A 45 7.11 -6.81 10.88
C SER A 45 7.91 -7.45 9.74
N GLU A 46 8.07 -8.78 9.77
CA GLU A 46 8.93 -9.51 8.82
C GLU A 46 8.53 -9.29 7.36
N ASP A 47 7.23 -9.16 7.08
CA ASP A 47 6.69 -8.97 5.74
C ASP A 47 6.48 -7.51 5.34
N HIS A 48 6.66 -6.56 6.27
CA HIS A 48 6.53 -5.14 5.93
C HIS A 48 7.62 -4.72 4.96
N MET A 49 7.29 -3.90 3.97
CA MET A 49 8.26 -3.55 2.93
C MET A 49 9.03 -2.25 3.24
N VAL A 50 10.32 -2.27 2.99
CA VAL A 50 11.21 -1.08 2.96
C VAL A 50 11.67 -0.83 1.53
N PHE A 51 12.05 0.41 1.21
CA PHE A 51 12.61 0.72 -0.09
C PHE A 51 14.14 0.67 -0.07
N SER A 52 14.72 0.01 -1.07
CA SER A 52 16.16 -0.03 -1.33
C SER A 52 16.38 0.05 -2.83
N GLN A 53 17.10 1.07 -3.30
CA GLN A 53 17.34 1.29 -4.74
C GLN A 53 16.03 1.43 -5.53
N SER A 54 15.05 2.12 -4.94
CA SER A 54 13.69 2.33 -5.47
C SER A 54 12.86 1.04 -5.63
N GLN A 55 13.31 -0.07 -5.06
CA GLN A 55 12.57 -1.33 -5.02
C GLN A 55 12.07 -1.59 -3.60
N ALA A 56 10.77 -1.87 -3.47
CA ALA A 56 10.18 -2.31 -2.21
C ALA A 56 10.55 -3.78 -1.95
N ILE A 57 11.24 -4.06 -0.84
CA ILE A 57 11.65 -5.40 -0.39
C ILE A 57 11.07 -5.66 1.01
N PRO A 58 10.61 -6.88 1.35
CA PRO A 58 10.15 -7.16 2.71
C PRO A 58 11.30 -7.08 3.72
N ALA A 59 11.01 -6.73 4.97
CA ALA A 59 12.03 -6.50 6.00
C ALA A 59 12.91 -7.75 6.24
N HIS A 60 12.34 -8.95 6.12
CA HIS A 60 13.09 -10.21 6.24
C HIS A 60 14.08 -10.44 5.08
N ALA A 61 13.90 -9.76 3.93
CA ALA A 61 14.79 -9.84 2.78
C ALA A 61 16.06 -9.01 2.95
N VAL A 62 16.00 -7.98 3.80
CA VAL A 62 17.06 -6.98 3.97
C VAL A 62 18.31 -7.66 4.51
N ARG A 63 19.47 -7.25 4.00
CA ARG A 63 20.78 -7.79 4.41
C ARG A 63 21.67 -6.67 4.95
N VAL A 64 22.59 -7.06 5.82
CA VAL A 64 23.67 -6.16 6.24
C VAL A 64 24.47 -5.76 5.00
N GLY A 65 24.66 -4.45 4.84
CA GLY A 65 25.33 -3.84 3.69
C GLY A 65 24.38 -3.17 2.71
N ASP A 66 23.07 -3.48 2.74
CA ASP A 66 22.07 -2.84 1.89
C ASP A 66 21.92 -1.34 2.23
N PHE A 67 21.49 -0.55 1.24
CA PHE A 67 21.19 0.87 1.41
C PHE A 67 19.69 1.07 1.31
N LEU A 68 19.09 1.58 2.38
CA LEU A 68 17.68 1.94 2.41
C LEU A 68 17.48 3.34 1.85
N ASP A 69 16.38 3.49 1.10
CA ASP A 69 15.97 4.77 0.55
C ASP A 69 15.42 5.68 1.67
N GLY A 70 15.69 6.96 1.54
CA GLY A 70 15.36 7.95 2.55
C GLY A 70 15.69 9.36 2.09
N PHE A 71 15.59 10.34 2.99
CA PHE A 71 16.10 11.69 2.72
C PHE A 71 17.60 11.69 2.38
N ALA A 72 18.33 10.73 2.95
CA ALA A 72 19.66 10.33 2.50
C ALA A 72 19.75 8.80 2.55
N PRO A 73 20.45 8.15 1.61
CA PRO A 73 20.66 6.70 1.66
C PRO A 73 21.32 6.25 2.97
N GLN A 74 20.71 5.30 3.68
CA GLN A 74 21.20 4.79 4.95
C GLN A 74 21.65 3.34 4.82
N ARG A 75 22.90 3.05 5.19
CA ARG A 75 23.45 1.69 5.11
C ARG A 75 23.04 0.86 6.33
N VAL A 76 22.49 -0.32 6.10
CA VAL A 76 22.19 -1.28 7.15
C VAL A 76 23.50 -1.93 7.62
N SER A 77 23.84 -1.75 8.89
CA SER A 77 25.02 -2.35 9.52
C SER A 77 24.69 -3.51 10.43
N THR A 78 23.48 -3.55 10.98
CA THR A 78 23.04 -4.61 11.88
C THR A 78 21.54 -4.85 11.69
N ILE A 79 21.15 -6.11 11.78
CA ILE A 79 19.76 -6.55 11.77
C ILE A 79 19.56 -7.41 13.01
N ARG A 80 18.49 -7.16 13.75
CA ARG A 80 18.11 -7.99 14.89
C ARG A 80 16.61 -8.07 15.03
N THR A 81 16.16 -9.09 15.75
CA THR A 81 14.76 -9.21 16.15
C THR A 81 14.55 -8.63 17.54
N VAL A 82 13.44 -7.93 17.72
CA VAL A 82 13.00 -7.41 19.02
C VAL A 82 11.52 -7.73 19.25
N GLN A 83 11.12 -7.84 20.52
CA GLN A 83 9.71 -7.87 20.90
C GLN A 83 9.29 -6.47 21.32
N ARG A 84 8.10 -6.04 20.90
CA ARG A 84 7.48 -4.77 21.29
C ARG A 84 6.01 -4.94 21.55
N GLN A 85 5.52 -4.06 22.39
CA GLN A 85 4.10 -3.85 22.58
C GLN A 85 3.61 -2.80 21.59
N GLY A 86 2.49 -3.08 20.93
CA GLY A 86 1.85 -2.21 19.96
C GLY A 86 2.11 -2.64 18.51
N ALA A 87 1.11 -2.45 17.64
CA ALA A 87 1.19 -2.62 16.20
C ALA A 87 0.35 -1.55 15.50
N PHE A 88 0.97 -0.83 14.56
CA PHE A 88 0.36 0.29 13.84
C PHE A 88 0.66 0.18 12.35
N ALA A 89 -0.36 0.25 11.50
CA ALA A 89 -0.23 0.21 10.05
C ALA A 89 -1.04 1.34 9.39
N PRO A 90 -0.54 2.59 9.43
CA PRO A 90 -1.21 3.72 8.80
C PRO A 90 -1.09 3.68 7.28
N PHE A 91 -2.21 3.88 6.59
CA PHE A 91 -2.25 4.00 5.14
C PHE A 91 -2.34 5.48 4.73
N THR A 92 -1.33 5.92 3.98
CA THR A 92 -1.25 7.25 3.37
C THR A 92 -1.65 7.20 1.90
N THR A 93 -1.98 8.35 1.32
CA THR A 93 -2.38 8.46 -0.09
C THR A 93 -1.32 7.96 -1.06
N SER A 94 -0.03 8.18 -0.80
CA SER A 94 1.05 7.61 -1.62
C SER A 94 1.34 6.13 -1.37
N GLY A 95 0.81 5.56 -0.29
CA GLY A 95 1.17 4.21 0.16
C GLY A 95 2.62 4.10 0.65
N THR A 96 3.22 5.22 1.03
CA THR A 96 4.54 5.28 1.65
C THR A 96 4.51 6.18 2.88
N ILE A 97 5.36 5.87 3.86
CA ILE A 97 5.62 6.73 5.01
C ILE A 97 7.11 6.83 5.26
N VAL A 98 7.52 7.93 5.86
CA VAL A 98 8.86 8.11 6.39
C VAL A 98 8.83 7.82 7.88
N VAL A 99 9.68 6.89 8.31
CA VAL A 99 9.86 6.52 9.72
C VAL A 99 11.23 6.96 10.22
N ASN A 100 11.30 7.24 11.52
CA ASN A 100 12.52 7.69 12.21
C ASN A 100 13.23 8.82 11.45
N ASP A 101 14.57 8.77 11.38
CA ASP A 101 15.46 9.78 10.79
C ASP A 101 15.45 9.83 9.26
N GLY A 102 14.32 9.50 8.62
CA GLY A 102 14.12 9.78 7.20
C GLY A 102 14.05 8.57 6.28
N VAL A 103 13.89 7.35 6.79
CA VAL A 103 13.81 6.13 5.97
C VAL A 103 12.41 5.97 5.39
N VAL A 104 12.33 5.75 4.08
CA VAL A 104 11.06 5.51 3.39
C VAL A 104 10.68 4.04 3.50
N VAL A 105 9.47 3.79 3.97
CA VAL A 105 8.89 2.45 4.07
C VAL A 105 7.53 2.43 3.38
N SER A 106 7.13 1.24 2.96
CA SER A 106 5.80 0.99 2.42
C SER A 106 4.75 1.11 3.52
N CYS A 107 3.50 1.41 3.15
CA CYS A 107 2.35 1.21 4.04
C CYS A 107 1.83 -0.25 3.99
N TYR A 108 2.36 -1.07 3.08
CA TYR A 108 1.87 -2.41 2.74
C TYR A 108 2.88 -3.49 3.14
N VAL A 109 2.37 -4.72 3.20
CA VAL A 109 3.16 -5.92 3.44
C VAL A 109 3.28 -6.75 2.18
N ASN A 110 4.36 -7.50 2.08
CA ASN A 110 4.51 -8.55 1.10
C ASN A 110 3.60 -9.74 1.47
N MET A 111 2.81 -10.23 0.52
CA MET A 111 1.86 -11.34 0.75
C MET A 111 2.34 -12.67 0.16
N GLN A 112 3.46 -12.65 -0.56
CA GLN A 112 3.98 -13.82 -1.25
C GLN A 112 5.36 -14.18 -0.72
N GLU A 113 5.52 -15.43 -0.29
CA GLU A 113 6.87 -15.95 -0.14
C GLU A 113 7.49 -16.11 -1.54
N PRO A 114 8.77 -15.76 -1.72
CA PRO A 114 9.45 -15.99 -2.98
C PRO A 114 9.41 -17.49 -3.29
N PRO A 115 9.19 -17.90 -4.56
CA PRO A 115 9.20 -19.30 -4.93
C PRO A 115 10.52 -19.95 -4.48
N GLN A 116 10.46 -20.94 -3.58
CA GLN A 116 11.63 -21.66 -3.04
C GLN A 116 12.49 -22.33 -4.14
N HIS A 117 11.99 -22.38 -5.37
CA HIS A 117 12.56 -23.14 -6.46
C HIS A 117 13.70 -22.44 -7.22
N LYS A 118 13.98 -21.17 -6.94
CA LYS A 118 15.11 -20.46 -7.58
C LYS A 118 16.17 -20.12 -6.54
N ASN A 119 17.39 -20.59 -6.77
CA ASN A 119 18.62 -20.12 -6.12
C ASN A 119 18.94 -18.66 -6.48
N THR A 120 17.93 -17.79 -6.59
CA THR A 120 18.09 -16.37 -6.83
C THR A 120 18.40 -15.69 -5.49
N LYS A 121 19.60 -15.12 -5.38
CA LYS A 121 20.10 -14.44 -4.17
C LYS A 121 19.34 -13.16 -3.80
N ARG A 122 18.35 -12.73 -4.60
CA ARG A 122 17.40 -11.66 -4.29
C ARG A 122 16.01 -12.26 -4.29
N GLN A 123 15.28 -12.04 -3.20
CA GLN A 123 13.86 -12.37 -3.13
C GLN A 123 13.13 -11.50 -4.16
N ASP A 124 12.46 -12.13 -5.11
CA ASP A 124 11.69 -11.44 -6.14
C ASP A 124 10.55 -10.69 -5.44
N THR A 125 10.52 -9.37 -5.58
CA THR A 125 9.50 -8.49 -4.95
C THR A 125 8.29 -8.27 -5.84
N ASN A 126 8.29 -8.92 -7.00
CA ASN A 126 7.21 -8.86 -7.95
C ASN A 126 6.06 -9.78 -7.55
N LEU A 127 4.86 -9.45 -8.02
CA LEU A 127 3.66 -10.25 -7.91
C LEU A 127 3.76 -11.45 -8.85
N TRP A 128 3.75 -12.65 -8.28
CA TRP A 128 3.75 -13.92 -8.99
C TRP A 128 2.33 -14.50 -9.08
N LEU A 129 1.91 -14.90 -10.28
CA LEU A 129 0.58 -15.48 -10.51
C LEU A 129 0.73 -16.83 -11.22
N GLY A 130 0.42 -17.93 -10.53
CA GLY A 130 0.51 -19.27 -11.13
C GLY A 130 1.91 -19.62 -11.64
N GLY A 131 2.96 -19.09 -11.02
CA GLY A 131 4.36 -19.30 -11.42
C GLY A 131 4.91 -18.32 -12.45
N PHE A 132 4.13 -17.31 -12.87
CA PHE A 132 4.58 -16.25 -13.77
C PHE A 132 4.84 -14.94 -13.01
N ASP A 133 5.96 -14.29 -13.29
CA ASP A 133 6.24 -12.93 -12.83
C ASP A 133 5.40 -11.94 -13.65
N SER A 134 4.52 -11.20 -12.98
CA SER A 134 3.68 -10.18 -13.63
C SER A 134 4.43 -8.91 -14.02
N GLY A 135 5.65 -8.70 -13.50
CA GLY A 135 6.42 -7.47 -13.62
C GLY A 135 5.95 -6.33 -12.71
N LEU A 136 4.87 -6.52 -11.96
CA LEU A 136 4.39 -5.55 -10.97
C LEU A 136 5.02 -5.84 -9.61
N SER A 137 5.59 -4.84 -8.95
CA SER A 137 6.02 -5.01 -7.55
C SER A 137 4.81 -5.25 -6.63
N MET A 138 5.01 -5.97 -5.52
CA MET A 138 3.97 -6.16 -4.50
C MET A 138 3.51 -4.83 -3.90
N GLN A 139 4.40 -3.84 -3.79
CA GLN A 139 4.05 -2.46 -3.46
C GLN A 139 3.01 -1.88 -4.44
N THR A 140 3.29 -1.97 -5.74
CA THR A 140 2.39 -1.44 -6.78
C THR A 140 1.07 -2.19 -6.79
N ALA A 141 1.10 -3.52 -6.71
CA ALA A 141 -0.09 -4.34 -6.71
C ALA A 141 -1.01 -4.02 -5.51
N ALA A 142 -0.45 -3.96 -4.29
CA ALA A 142 -1.22 -3.60 -3.09
C ALA A 142 -1.77 -2.17 -3.18
N HIS A 143 -0.96 -1.22 -3.66
CA HIS A 143 -1.38 0.16 -3.82
C HIS A 143 -2.56 0.31 -4.78
N LEU A 144 -2.51 -0.37 -5.93
CA LEU A 144 -3.59 -0.37 -6.92
C LEU A 144 -4.83 -1.12 -6.43
N ALA A 145 -4.66 -2.26 -5.76
CA ALA A 145 -5.76 -3.03 -5.21
C ALA A 145 -6.58 -2.23 -4.20
N LEU A 146 -5.92 -1.35 -3.44
CA LEU A 146 -6.54 -0.47 -2.45
C LEU A 146 -6.95 0.90 -3.02
N ALA A 147 -6.75 1.16 -4.31
CA ALA A 147 -7.11 2.43 -4.92
C ALA A 147 -8.60 2.78 -4.75
N PRO A 148 -9.57 1.87 -4.98
CA PRO A 148 -10.98 2.21 -4.79
C PRO A 148 -11.30 2.67 -3.36
N LEU A 149 -10.77 1.98 -2.35
CA LEU A 149 -10.96 2.33 -0.94
C LEU A 149 -10.28 3.66 -0.61
N ARG A 150 -9.04 3.87 -1.07
CA ARG A 150 -8.31 5.13 -0.91
C ARG A 150 -9.09 6.31 -1.51
N GLN A 151 -9.63 6.15 -2.71
CA GLN A 151 -10.42 7.20 -3.38
C GLN A 151 -11.73 7.48 -2.63
N TRP A 152 -12.43 6.44 -2.17
CA TRP A 152 -13.61 6.58 -1.32
C TRP A 152 -13.30 7.38 -0.05
N CYS A 153 -12.25 6.98 0.66
CA CYS A 153 -11.85 7.59 1.92
C CYS A 153 -11.26 9.00 1.80
N THR A 154 -10.78 9.38 0.62
CA THR A 154 -10.20 10.71 0.39
C THR A 154 -11.22 11.70 -0.17
N HIS A 155 -12.20 11.23 -0.95
CA HIS A 155 -13.09 12.11 -1.72
C HIS A 155 -14.58 11.99 -1.38
N VAL A 156 -15.02 10.88 -0.79
CA VAL A 156 -16.45 10.63 -0.52
C VAL A 156 -16.76 10.72 0.96
N GLN A 157 -16.00 10.01 1.79
CA GLN A 157 -16.19 9.94 3.23
C GLN A 157 -14.85 10.01 3.95
N ASP A 158 -14.76 10.75 5.05
CA ASP A 158 -13.55 10.76 5.87
C ASP A 158 -13.44 9.47 6.70
N CYS A 159 -12.66 8.51 6.22
CA CYS A 159 -12.37 7.26 6.93
C CYS A 159 -11.29 7.41 8.02
N SER A 160 -10.71 8.61 8.21
CA SER A 160 -9.72 8.83 9.26
C SER A 160 -10.33 8.85 10.66
N THR A 161 -11.64 9.10 10.75
CA THR A 161 -12.38 9.05 12.03
C THR A 161 -12.47 7.64 12.61
N ASP A 162 -12.56 6.60 11.76
CA ASP A 162 -12.45 5.21 12.20
C ASP A 162 -11.04 4.88 12.73
N ALA A 163 -10.02 5.59 12.24
CA ALA A 163 -8.65 5.50 12.71
C ALA A 163 -8.41 6.23 14.05
N GLU A 164 -9.23 7.22 14.40
CA GLU A 164 -9.13 7.94 15.67
C GLU A 164 -9.98 7.32 16.79
N ASN A 165 -10.94 6.47 16.44
CA ASN A 165 -11.73 5.73 17.42
C ASN A 165 -10.90 4.59 18.01
N GLU A 166 -10.30 4.85 19.18
CA GLU A 166 -9.57 3.87 20.01
C GLU A 166 -10.37 2.59 20.32
N GLU A 167 -11.69 2.59 20.09
CA GLU A 167 -12.57 1.43 20.22
C GLU A 167 -12.32 0.34 19.15
N GLN A 168 -11.81 0.69 17.96
CA GLN A 168 -11.44 -0.29 16.94
C GLN A 168 -10.01 -0.81 17.16
N VAL A 169 -9.85 -1.66 18.17
CA VAL A 169 -8.61 -2.40 18.39
C VAL A 169 -8.51 -3.58 17.42
N GLY A 170 -7.39 -3.68 16.71
CA GLY A 170 -7.06 -4.80 15.81
C GLY A 170 -6.90 -4.36 14.35
N ILE A 171 -7.26 -5.27 13.44
CA ILE A 171 -7.16 -5.04 11.98
C ILE A 171 -8.52 -4.53 11.49
N SER A 172 -8.50 -3.46 10.68
CA SER A 172 -9.73 -2.94 10.07
C SER A 172 -10.39 -4.02 9.20
N ALA A 173 -11.70 -4.24 9.35
CA ALA A 173 -12.44 -5.23 8.56
C ALA A 173 -12.31 -5.02 7.04
N TRP A 174 -12.16 -3.77 6.61
CA TRP A 174 -11.89 -3.39 5.22
C TRP A 174 -10.57 -3.93 4.68
N ILE A 175 -9.62 -4.23 5.57
CA ILE A 175 -8.30 -4.77 5.23
C ILE A 175 -8.22 -6.25 5.53
N GLU A 176 -8.78 -6.70 6.65
CA GLU A 176 -8.66 -8.09 7.10
C GLU A 176 -9.23 -9.09 6.09
N VAL A 177 -10.43 -8.84 5.57
CA VAL A 177 -11.09 -9.77 4.64
C VAL A 177 -10.32 -9.87 3.31
N PRO A 178 -9.96 -8.77 2.63
CA PRO A 178 -9.13 -8.83 1.44
C PRO A 178 -7.75 -9.42 1.70
N PHE A 179 -7.13 -9.11 2.84
CA PHE A 179 -5.82 -9.63 3.23
C PHE A 179 -5.85 -11.16 3.37
N ARG A 180 -6.75 -11.72 4.18
CA ARG A 180 -6.88 -13.18 4.37
C ARG A 180 -7.21 -13.90 3.06
N THR A 181 -8.08 -13.30 2.24
CA THR A 181 -8.44 -13.85 0.92
C THR A 181 -7.22 -13.88 -0.01
N SER A 182 -6.41 -12.81 0.00
CA SER A 182 -5.21 -12.71 -0.82
C SER A 182 -4.14 -13.68 -0.34
N GLN A 183 -3.94 -13.83 0.96
CA GLN A 183 -3.02 -14.82 1.52
C GLN A 183 -3.42 -16.24 1.08
N TRP A 184 -4.69 -16.63 1.26
CA TRP A 184 -5.17 -17.92 0.77
C TRP A 184 -4.94 -18.08 -0.74
N PHE A 185 -5.25 -17.06 -1.53
CA PHE A 185 -5.09 -17.12 -2.98
C PHE A 185 -3.63 -17.30 -3.39
N PHE A 186 -2.69 -16.59 -2.76
CA PHE A 186 -1.28 -16.66 -3.14
C PHE A 186 -0.53 -17.84 -2.53
N GLN A 187 -0.90 -18.30 -1.34
CA GLN A 187 -0.17 -19.32 -0.59
C GLN A 187 -0.78 -20.72 -0.76
N GLU A 188 -2.11 -20.83 -0.82
CA GLU A 188 -2.82 -22.11 -0.73
C GLU A 188 -3.52 -22.51 -2.05
N ALA A 189 -3.94 -21.54 -2.86
CA ALA A 189 -4.68 -21.85 -4.08
C ALA A 189 -3.80 -22.56 -5.13
N HIS A 190 -4.39 -23.52 -5.84
CA HIS A 190 -3.70 -24.26 -6.89
C HIS A 190 -3.19 -23.32 -8.00
N PRO A 191 -1.98 -23.50 -8.55
CA PRO A 191 -1.40 -22.60 -9.56
C PRO A 191 -2.30 -22.38 -10.79
N VAL A 192 -3.07 -23.38 -11.20
CA VAL A 192 -4.04 -23.25 -12.31
C VAL A 192 -5.16 -22.26 -11.95
N LEU A 193 -5.67 -22.29 -10.72
CA LEU A 193 -6.68 -21.31 -10.28
C LEU A 193 -6.08 -19.91 -10.23
N GLN A 194 -4.83 -19.77 -9.76
CA GLN A 194 -4.12 -18.50 -9.78
C GLN A 194 -3.98 -17.96 -11.20
N LEU A 195 -3.62 -18.82 -12.16
CA LEU A 195 -3.49 -18.45 -13.57
C LEU A 195 -4.83 -18.04 -14.20
N LEU A 196 -5.91 -18.78 -13.91
CA LEU A 196 -7.25 -18.43 -14.39
C LEU A 196 -7.74 -17.10 -13.82
N ALA A 197 -7.40 -16.81 -12.56
CA ALA A 197 -7.73 -15.55 -11.90
C ALA A 197 -6.78 -14.39 -12.27
N ALA A 198 -5.63 -14.66 -12.92
CA ALA A 198 -4.65 -13.64 -13.25
C ALA A 198 -5.20 -12.58 -14.21
N ILE A 199 -5.92 -12.99 -15.27
CA ILE A 199 -6.51 -12.06 -16.24
C ILE A 199 -7.51 -11.10 -15.59
N PRO A 200 -8.55 -11.57 -14.85
CA PRO A 200 -9.49 -10.65 -14.21
C PRO A 200 -8.81 -9.79 -13.13
N LEU A 201 -7.84 -10.33 -12.39
CA LEU A 201 -7.08 -9.56 -11.39
C LEU A 201 -6.29 -8.42 -12.05
N LEU A 202 -5.52 -8.71 -13.11
CA LEU A 202 -4.74 -7.69 -13.82
C LEU A 202 -5.65 -6.65 -14.51
N ALA A 203 -6.79 -7.08 -15.04
CA ALA A 203 -7.79 -6.17 -15.59
C ALA A 203 -8.34 -5.21 -14.51
N PHE A 204 -8.67 -5.74 -13.32
CA PHE A 204 -9.07 -4.93 -12.18
C PHE A 204 -8.00 -3.93 -11.76
N LEU A 205 -6.74 -4.37 -11.62
CA LEU A 205 -5.62 -3.47 -11.27
C LEU A 205 -5.40 -2.38 -12.32
N CYS A 206 -5.58 -2.70 -13.60
CA CYS A 206 -5.49 -1.73 -14.70
C CYS A 206 -6.61 -0.67 -14.61
N VAL A 207 -7.86 -1.10 -14.38
CA VAL A 207 -8.99 -0.17 -14.17
C VAL A 207 -8.74 0.71 -12.95
N ALA A 208 -8.27 0.14 -11.84
CA ALA A 208 -7.92 0.88 -10.63
C ALA A 208 -6.82 1.92 -10.89
N ALA A 209 -5.78 1.56 -11.65
CA ALA A 209 -4.72 2.48 -12.06
C ALA A 209 -5.24 3.64 -12.93
N ILE A 210 -6.13 3.34 -13.89
CA ILE A 210 -6.75 4.37 -14.75
C ILE A 210 -7.61 5.30 -13.89
N LEU A 211 -8.43 4.76 -12.99
CA LEU A 211 -9.27 5.55 -12.09
C LEU A 211 -8.42 6.48 -11.23
N GLU A 212 -7.34 5.97 -10.63
CA GLU A 212 -6.42 6.76 -9.83
C GLU A 212 -5.73 7.86 -10.65
N ALA A 213 -5.31 7.56 -11.88
CA ALA A 213 -4.70 8.55 -12.77
C ALA A 213 -5.69 9.66 -13.17
N VAL A 214 -6.96 9.30 -13.45
CA VAL A 214 -8.00 10.25 -13.83
C VAL A 214 -8.42 11.12 -12.65
N LEU A 215 -8.62 10.54 -11.47
CA LEU A 215 -9.03 11.26 -10.26
C LEU A 215 -7.86 12.04 -9.63
N GLY A 216 -6.63 11.57 -9.79
CA GLY A 216 -5.42 12.26 -9.31
C GLY A 216 -5.06 13.52 -10.09
N LEU A 217 -5.71 13.79 -11.23
CA LEU A 217 -5.54 15.00 -12.02
C LEU A 217 -6.67 16.01 -11.70
N PRO A 218 -6.40 17.08 -10.91
CA PRO A 218 -7.43 18.03 -10.50
C PRO A 218 -8.18 18.67 -11.68
N THR A 219 -7.49 18.82 -12.81
CA THR A 219 -8.04 19.37 -14.06
C THR A 219 -9.01 18.43 -14.76
N LEU A 220 -8.78 17.11 -14.72
CA LEU A 220 -9.70 16.13 -15.30
C LEU A 220 -10.94 15.93 -14.43
N LEU A 221 -10.81 16.03 -13.11
CA LEU A 221 -11.96 16.09 -12.20
C LEU A 221 -12.86 17.29 -12.50
N ALA A 222 -12.29 18.49 -12.63
CA ALA A 222 -13.05 19.67 -13.02
C ALA A 222 -13.72 19.51 -14.40
N GLY A 223 -13.00 18.92 -15.37
CA GLY A 223 -13.53 18.65 -16.71
C GLY A 223 -14.67 17.63 -16.73
N THR A 224 -14.55 16.53 -15.98
CA THR A 224 -15.58 15.48 -15.91
C THR A 224 -16.84 15.98 -15.19
N VAL A 225 -16.68 16.72 -14.09
CA VAL A 225 -17.81 17.38 -13.40
C VAL A 225 -18.50 18.38 -14.33
N LEU A 226 -17.74 19.18 -15.08
CA LEU A 226 -18.29 20.12 -16.06
C LEU A 226 -19.05 19.39 -17.19
N ILE A 227 -18.51 18.30 -17.72
CA ILE A 227 -19.16 17.49 -18.76
C ILE A 227 -20.46 16.87 -18.22
N LEU A 228 -20.44 16.27 -17.03
CA LEU A 228 -21.65 15.71 -16.42
C LEU A 228 -22.68 16.82 -16.15
N PHE A 229 -22.25 17.97 -15.65
CA PHE A 229 -23.13 19.13 -15.46
C PHE A 229 -23.77 19.58 -16.78
N ILE A 230 -22.99 19.70 -17.86
CA ILE A 230 -23.49 20.02 -19.21
C ILE A 230 -24.47 18.96 -19.69
N VAL A 231 -24.14 17.67 -19.58
CA VAL A 231 -25.01 16.57 -20.02
C VAL A 231 -26.32 16.58 -19.23
N PHE A 232 -26.29 16.68 -17.91
CA PHE A 232 -27.50 16.63 -17.08
C PHE A 232 -28.36 17.90 -17.19
N ASN A 233 -27.78 19.08 -17.42
CA ASN A 233 -28.54 20.33 -17.49
C ASN A 233 -28.95 20.73 -18.91
N ILE A 234 -28.24 20.29 -19.96
CA ILE A 234 -28.54 20.62 -21.36
C ILE A 234 -29.34 19.50 -22.05
N SER A 235 -29.14 18.24 -21.67
CA SER A 235 -29.92 17.10 -22.23
C SER A 235 -31.45 17.21 -22.05
N PRO A 236 -32.02 17.80 -20.97
CA PRO A 236 -33.48 17.97 -20.85
C PRO A 236 -34.10 18.85 -21.95
N HIS A 237 -33.29 19.73 -22.56
CA HIS A 237 -33.73 20.58 -23.66
C HIS A 237 -33.64 19.91 -25.04
N MET A 238 -32.80 18.86 -25.19
CA MET A 238 -32.61 18.12 -26.43
C MET A 238 -33.60 16.96 -26.58
N PHE A 239 -34.01 16.34 -25.47
CA PHE A 239 -35.10 15.36 -25.45
C PHE A 239 -36.40 16.07 -25.11
N GLY A 240 -37.03 16.68 -26.12
CA GLY A 240 -38.29 17.41 -26.00
C GLY A 240 -39.42 16.59 -25.38
N VAL A 241 -39.48 16.54 -24.06
CA VAL A 241 -40.69 16.18 -23.32
C VAL A 241 -41.63 17.37 -23.48
N ARG A 242 -42.40 17.39 -24.57
CA ARG A 242 -43.57 18.26 -24.71
C ARG A 242 -44.48 17.96 -23.52
N LYS A 243 -44.49 18.86 -22.52
CA LYS A 243 -45.60 18.90 -21.57
C LYS A 243 -46.86 19.14 -22.39
N GLN A 244 -47.70 18.11 -22.54
CA GLN A 244 -49.08 18.30 -22.94
C GLN A 244 -49.75 19.05 -21.79
N ILE A 245 -49.95 20.34 -22.00
CA ILE A 245 -50.78 21.18 -21.13
C ILE A 245 -52.24 20.89 -21.53
N PRO A 246 -53.15 20.62 -20.58
CA PRO A 246 -54.57 20.38 -20.85
C PRO A 246 -55.29 21.60 -21.42
#